data_AF-A0A8K1CPH0-F1
#
_entry.id   AF-A0A8K1CPH0-F1
#
_cell.length_a   1.000
_cell.length_b   1.000
_cell.length_c   1.000
_cell.angle_alpha   90.00
_cell.angle_beta   90.00
_cell.angle_gamma   90.00
#
_symmetry.space_group_name_H-M   'P 1'
#
loop_
_entity.id
_entity.type
_entity.pdbx_description
1 polymer ?
#
loop_
_entity_poly.entity_id
_entity_poly.type
_entity_poly.pdbx_seq_one_letter_code
_entity_poly.pdbx_strand_id
1 'polypeptide(L)'
;MLKLPSGSGCDTSTCGTNEIYQQNAQFVANSYHNLPVAVPVGASSAGMPRQSLSTNGGSRKKTIHQFSFRSLIGNEVIRLSDFAGKMVLIVNVASHCNSTTKGYLQLNELKQQYPDLVILGCPCNQFGHQENLVGEEILMSLRHIRPGNGYVPNFRLTEKLEVNGANAHAVFNFLKLSLPYPSDRTLMDEMSAPGGVFSHPMRIIWMPVSRADLSWNFEKFLIGPDGVPLRRYSPKADCKLIAEDLRAFSAGTYTGGTGL
;
A
#
# COMPACT_ATOMS: atom_id res chain seq x y z
N MET A 1 23.41 -29.63 42.59
CA MET A 1 22.21 -29.23 43.36
C MET A 1 22.39 -27.77 43.75
N LEU A 2 21.90 -26.83 42.93
CA LEU A 2 22.11 -25.39 43.11
C LEU A 2 20.81 -24.76 43.63
N LYS A 3 20.91 -24.11 44.79
CA LYS A 3 19.81 -23.44 45.51
C LYS A 3 19.45 -22.12 44.83
N LEU A 4 18.16 -21.94 44.51
CA LEU A 4 17.59 -20.64 44.11
C LEU A 4 17.33 -19.77 45.37
N PRO A 5 17.53 -18.45 45.33
CA PRO A 5 17.11 -17.56 46.41
C PRO A 5 15.60 -17.29 46.34
N SER A 6 14.99 -17.34 47.52
CA SER A 6 13.60 -17.05 47.86
C SER A 6 13.22 -15.59 47.60
N GLY A 7 12.01 -15.38 47.07
CA GLY A 7 11.41 -14.06 46.91
C GLY A 7 10.97 -13.42 48.24
N SER A 8 11.14 -12.10 48.31
CA SER A 8 10.39 -11.17 49.16
C SER A 8 9.63 -10.25 48.19
N GLY A 9 8.31 -10.21 48.19
CA GLY A 9 7.51 -9.59 49.24
C GLY A 9 7.07 -8.22 48.71
N CYS A 10 5.83 -8.15 48.24
CA CYS A 10 5.21 -6.96 47.65
C CYS A 10 4.81 -5.96 48.73
N ASP A 11 5.28 -4.71 48.63
CA ASP A 11 4.73 -3.59 49.39
C ASP A 11 3.73 -2.82 48.52
N THR A 12 2.45 -2.95 48.87
CA THR A 12 1.33 -2.24 48.27
C THR A 12 1.21 -0.84 48.88
N SER A 13 1.94 0.14 48.35
CA SER A 13 1.66 1.56 48.66
C SER A 13 2.34 2.53 47.69
N THR A 14 1.89 2.57 46.43
CA THR A 14 1.76 3.82 45.64
C THR A 14 1.03 3.50 44.33
N CYS A 15 -0.31 3.59 44.39
CA CYS A 15 -1.16 3.56 43.20
C CYS A 15 -1.05 4.93 42.52
N GLY A 16 -0.48 4.98 41.32
CA GLY A 16 -0.30 6.22 40.58
C GLY A 16 0.18 6.01 39.14
N THR A 17 -0.40 5.06 38.40
CA THR A 17 -0.04 4.84 36.98
C THR A 17 -1.20 4.43 36.06
N ASN A 18 -2.46 4.64 36.45
CA ASN A 18 -3.61 4.28 35.60
C ASN A 18 -4.22 5.41 34.76
N GLU A 19 -3.75 6.66 34.86
CA GLU A 19 -4.28 7.77 34.05
C GLU A 19 -3.53 7.97 32.71
N ILE A 20 -2.24 7.64 32.65
CA ILE A 20 -1.42 7.89 31.45
C ILE A 20 -1.68 6.84 30.35
N TYR A 21 -1.97 5.58 30.71
CA TYR A 21 -2.27 4.53 29.73
C TYR A 21 -3.67 4.69 29.10
N GLN A 22 -4.65 5.20 29.83
CA GLN A 22 -5.99 5.44 29.28
C GLN A 22 -6.03 6.68 28.39
N GLN A 23 -5.27 7.74 28.71
CA GLN A 23 -5.17 8.92 27.85
C GLN A 23 -4.47 8.60 26.52
N ASN A 24 -3.43 7.75 26.51
CA ASN A 24 -2.76 7.34 25.27
C ASN A 24 -3.61 6.40 24.41
N ALA A 25 -4.40 5.50 25.00
CA ALA A 25 -5.31 4.64 24.24
C ALA A 25 -6.45 5.43 23.57
N GLN A 26 -6.98 6.46 24.23
CA GLN A 26 -7.99 7.36 23.65
C GLN A 26 -7.41 8.28 22.56
N PHE A 27 -6.15 8.71 22.69
CA PHE A 27 -5.49 9.51 21.65
C PHE A 27 -5.22 8.71 20.38
N VAL A 28 -4.82 7.43 20.52
CA VAL A 28 -4.59 6.54 19.37
C VAL A 28 -5.91 6.11 18.71
N ALA A 29 -6.98 5.88 19.49
CA ALA A 29 -8.30 5.53 18.94
C ALA A 29 -8.98 6.68 18.19
N ASN A 30 -8.79 7.94 18.63
CA ASN A 30 -9.39 9.11 17.98
C ASN A 30 -8.63 9.62 16.75
N SER A 31 -7.45 9.06 16.45
CA SER A 31 -6.65 9.49 15.29
C SER A 31 -6.99 8.76 13.99
N TYR A 32 -7.84 7.72 14.04
CA TYR A 32 -8.24 6.92 12.86
C TYR A 32 -9.69 7.13 12.41
N HIS A 33 -10.41 8.06 13.04
CA HIS A 33 -11.75 8.42 12.60
C HIS A 33 -11.73 9.81 11.96
N ASN A 34 -12.01 9.81 10.65
CA ASN A 34 -12.10 10.94 9.71
C ASN A 34 -10.80 11.30 8.98
N LEU A 35 -10.38 10.44 8.06
CA LEU A 35 -9.62 10.88 6.89
C LEU A 35 -10.60 11.20 5.74
N PRO A 36 -10.35 12.30 5.00
CA PRO A 36 -11.37 12.97 4.21
C PRO A 36 -11.82 12.12 3.03
N VAL A 37 -13.15 11.97 2.92
CA VAL A 37 -13.84 11.76 1.64
C VAL A 37 -13.25 12.76 0.63
N ALA A 38 -12.97 12.28 -0.58
CA ALA A 38 -12.51 13.12 -1.69
C ALA A 38 -13.36 14.40 -1.77
N VAL A 39 -12.77 15.55 -1.45
CA VAL A 39 -13.44 16.84 -1.66
C VAL A 39 -13.25 17.18 -3.14
N PRO A 40 -14.31 17.19 -3.96
CA PRO A 40 -14.22 17.79 -5.28
C PRO A 40 -13.97 19.29 -5.07
N VAL A 41 -12.87 19.80 -5.63
CA VAL A 41 -12.68 21.25 -5.71
C VAL A 41 -13.69 21.78 -6.73
N GLY A 42 -14.83 22.25 -6.22
CA GLY A 42 -15.95 22.76 -7.00
C GLY A 42 -16.40 24.13 -6.50
N ALA A 43 -15.97 25.14 -7.25
CA ALA A 43 -16.50 26.48 -7.44
C ALA A 43 -17.65 26.98 -6.53
N SER A 44 -17.42 28.17 -5.95
CA SER A 44 -18.42 29.04 -5.34
C SER A 44 -19.66 29.20 -6.22
N SER A 45 -20.82 29.09 -5.58
CA SER A 45 -22.15 29.31 -6.14
C SER A 45 -22.41 30.78 -6.45
N ALA A 46 -22.58 31.14 -7.72
CA ALA A 46 -23.39 32.29 -8.14
C ALA A 46 -23.77 32.18 -9.63
N GLY A 47 -25.08 32.13 -9.91
CA GLY A 47 -25.70 32.55 -11.18
C GLY A 47 -25.48 31.67 -12.42
N MET A 48 -26.49 30.87 -12.78
CA MET A 48 -26.59 30.28 -14.12
C MET A 48 -26.87 31.34 -15.20
N PRO A 49 -26.28 31.19 -16.39
CA PRO A 49 -27.05 31.23 -17.61
C PRO A 49 -27.03 29.85 -18.30
N ARG A 50 -28.20 29.44 -18.75
CA ARG A 50 -28.45 28.18 -19.46
C ARG A 50 -27.78 28.26 -20.84
N GLN A 51 -26.57 27.72 -20.97
CA GLN A 51 -25.92 27.49 -22.27
C GLN A 51 -25.97 26.00 -22.62
N SER A 52 -26.32 25.73 -23.87
CA SER A 52 -26.53 24.42 -24.48
C SER A 52 -25.38 23.45 -24.18
N LEU A 53 -25.71 22.27 -23.64
CA LEU A 53 -24.76 21.17 -23.49
C LEU A 53 -24.31 20.71 -24.88
N SER A 54 -23.12 21.15 -25.28
CA SER A 54 -22.32 20.49 -26.30
C SER A 54 -21.83 19.17 -25.71
N THR A 55 -22.40 18.06 -26.18
CA THR A 55 -22.00 16.70 -25.80
C THR A 55 -20.70 16.33 -26.52
N ASN A 56 -19.57 16.87 -26.06
CA ASN A 56 -18.27 16.25 -26.31
C ASN A 56 -18.00 15.23 -25.20
N GLY A 57 -18.69 14.09 -25.29
CA GLY A 57 -18.55 12.93 -24.42
C GLY A 57 -17.27 12.15 -24.71
N GLY A 58 -16.10 12.79 -24.60
CA GLY A 58 -14.85 12.07 -24.46
C GLY A 58 -14.79 11.51 -23.04
N SER A 59 -14.96 10.21 -22.87
CA SER A 59 -14.71 9.51 -21.60
C SER A 59 -13.29 9.85 -21.13
N ARG A 60 -13.14 10.83 -20.22
CA ARG A 60 -11.86 11.15 -19.61
C ARG A 60 -11.45 9.92 -18.80
N LYS A 61 -10.46 9.17 -19.29
CA LYS A 61 -9.92 7.99 -18.59
C LYS A 61 -9.61 8.39 -17.16
N LYS A 62 -10.13 7.65 -16.18
CA LYS A 62 -9.81 7.88 -14.77
C LYS A 62 -8.32 7.55 -14.57
N THR A 63 -7.59 8.44 -13.90
CA THR A 63 -6.15 8.31 -13.67
C THR A 63 -5.84 8.36 -12.17
N ILE A 64 -4.62 7.96 -11.80
CA ILE A 64 -4.17 8.06 -10.41
C ILE A 64 -3.93 9.50 -9.94
N HIS A 65 -3.81 10.48 -10.85
CA HIS A 65 -3.39 11.85 -10.52
C HIS A 65 -4.38 12.61 -9.62
N GLN A 66 -5.61 12.11 -9.47
CA GLN A 66 -6.60 12.65 -8.55
C GLN A 66 -6.38 12.25 -7.08
N PHE A 67 -5.44 11.34 -6.81
CA PHE A 67 -5.21 10.82 -5.47
C PHE A 67 -3.89 11.32 -4.86
N SER A 68 -3.78 11.14 -3.55
CA SER A 68 -2.58 11.43 -2.77
C SER A 68 -2.42 10.43 -1.63
N PHE A 69 -1.22 10.36 -1.07
CA PHE A 69 -0.91 9.65 0.16
C PHE A 69 -0.33 10.60 1.20
N ARG A 70 -0.36 10.19 2.47
CA ARG A 70 0.49 10.77 3.51
C ARG A 70 1.83 10.03 3.51
N SER A 71 2.93 10.77 3.64
CA SER A 71 4.28 10.21 3.78
C SER A 71 4.41 9.47 5.10
N LEU A 72 5.22 8.40 5.15
CA LEU A 72 5.43 7.62 6.37
C LEU A 72 5.96 8.47 7.54
N ILE A 73 6.78 9.47 7.23
CA ILE A 73 7.44 10.34 8.21
C ILE A 73 7.02 11.78 7.95
N GLY A 74 6.70 12.49 9.04
CA GLY A 74 6.29 13.88 9.00
C GLY A 74 4.88 14.07 8.42
N ASN A 75 4.61 15.28 7.93
CA ASN A 75 3.27 15.68 7.47
C ASN A 75 3.20 15.92 5.95
N GLU A 76 4.18 15.40 5.18
CA GLU A 76 4.20 15.56 3.72
C GLU A 76 3.03 14.81 3.06
N VAL A 77 2.34 15.49 2.15
CA VAL A 77 1.35 14.86 1.26
C VAL A 77 2.02 14.54 -0.08
N ILE A 78 2.07 13.26 -0.42
CA ILE A 78 2.57 12.74 -1.70
C ILE A 78 1.41 12.80 -2.69
N ARG A 79 1.35 13.85 -3.51
CA ARG A 79 0.31 13.96 -4.55
C ARG A 79 0.74 13.19 -5.79
N LEU A 80 -0.12 12.29 -6.28
CA LEU A 80 0.22 11.49 -7.46
C LEU A 80 0.22 12.32 -8.75
N SER A 81 -0.43 13.50 -8.74
CA SER A 81 -0.31 14.50 -9.80
C SER A 81 1.13 14.96 -10.04
N ASP A 82 1.96 14.97 -9.01
CA ASP A 82 3.35 15.45 -9.08
C ASP A 82 4.26 14.46 -9.84
N PHE A 83 3.74 13.26 -10.12
CA PHE A 83 4.42 12.22 -10.90
C PHE A 83 3.90 12.12 -12.34
N ALA A 84 3.13 13.10 -12.82
CA ALA A 84 2.73 13.16 -14.23
C ALA A 84 3.96 13.11 -15.15
N GLY A 85 3.89 12.29 -16.20
CA GLY A 85 5.00 12.02 -17.10
C GLY A 85 6.01 11.00 -16.59
N LYS A 86 5.80 10.38 -15.42
CA LYS A 86 6.68 9.33 -14.88
C LYS A 86 5.95 8.00 -14.73
N MET A 87 6.67 6.92 -14.92
CA MET A 87 6.20 5.59 -14.54
C MET A 87 6.11 5.51 -13.01
N VAL A 88 5.03 4.93 -12.49
CA VAL A 88 4.82 4.75 -11.04
C VAL A 88 4.58 3.27 -10.75
N LEU A 89 5.25 2.75 -9.72
CA LEU A 89 5.04 1.41 -9.17
C LEU A 89 4.51 1.54 -7.74
N ILE A 90 3.27 1.12 -7.51
CA ILE A 90 2.64 1.09 -6.18
C ILE A 90 2.68 -0.34 -5.66
N VAL A 91 3.18 -0.52 -4.44
CA VAL A 91 3.38 -1.85 -3.83
C VAL A 91 2.83 -1.84 -2.41
N ASN A 92 1.93 -2.76 -2.06
CA ASN A 92 1.58 -2.95 -0.65
C ASN A 92 2.70 -3.74 0.04
N VAL A 93 3.22 -3.23 1.16
CA VAL A 93 4.41 -3.79 1.81
C VAL A 93 4.14 -4.18 3.26
N ALA A 94 5.01 -5.02 3.79
CA ALA A 94 5.03 -5.47 5.18
C ALA A 94 6.46 -5.75 5.62
N SER A 95 6.84 -5.36 6.84
CA SER A 95 8.16 -5.67 7.46
C SER A 95 8.19 -7.09 8.07
N HIS A 96 7.01 -7.60 8.41
CA HIS A 96 6.63 -8.89 9.00
C HIS A 96 6.68 -10.17 8.15
N CYS A 97 6.92 -10.08 6.84
CA CYS A 97 6.57 -11.13 5.88
C CYS A 97 7.76 -12.02 5.49
N ASN A 98 7.48 -13.27 5.08
CA ASN A 98 8.49 -14.15 4.49
C ASN A 98 9.13 -13.54 3.23
N SER A 99 8.37 -12.74 2.48
CA SER A 99 8.86 -12.06 1.27
C SER A 99 9.55 -10.72 1.56
N THR A 100 9.58 -10.23 2.81
CA THR A 100 10.11 -8.88 3.13
C THR A 100 11.53 -8.69 2.64
N THR A 101 12.45 -9.59 3.02
CA THR A 101 13.87 -9.47 2.63
C THR A 101 14.02 -9.45 1.11
N LYS A 102 13.42 -10.41 0.41
CA LYS A 102 13.50 -10.47 -1.07
C LYS A 102 12.86 -9.23 -1.71
N GLY A 103 11.64 -8.89 -1.30
CA GLY A 103 10.85 -7.83 -1.92
C GLY A 103 11.52 -6.46 -1.80
N TYR A 104 11.93 -6.06 -0.59
CA TYR A 104 12.57 -4.77 -0.36
C TYR A 104 13.94 -4.64 -1.06
N LEU A 105 14.74 -5.70 -1.10
CA LEU A 105 16.01 -5.70 -1.83
C LEU A 105 15.80 -5.57 -3.34
N GLN A 106 14.85 -6.33 -3.91
CA GLN A 106 14.52 -6.24 -5.34
C GLN A 106 13.93 -4.88 -5.72
N LEU A 107 13.13 -4.26 -4.87
CA LEU A 107 12.60 -2.90 -5.12
C LEU A 107 13.71 -1.85 -5.09
N ASN A 108 14.69 -1.98 -4.18
CA ASN A 108 15.85 -1.09 -4.17
C ASN A 108 16.69 -1.24 -5.43
N GLU A 109 16.96 -2.48 -5.85
CA GLU A 109 17.70 -2.79 -7.07
C GLU A 109 16.96 -2.25 -8.31
N LEU A 110 15.65 -2.47 -8.40
CA LEU A 110 14.82 -1.95 -9.48
C LEU A 110 14.86 -0.42 -9.54
N LYS A 111 14.76 0.27 -8.39
CA LYS A 111 14.87 1.73 -8.32
C LYS A 111 16.25 2.24 -8.70
N GLN A 112 17.31 1.51 -8.36
CA GLN A 112 18.67 1.83 -8.76
C GLN A 112 18.86 1.67 -10.27
N GLN A 113 18.29 0.63 -10.86
CA GLN A 113 18.35 0.38 -12.30
C GLN A 113 17.49 1.36 -13.12
N TYR A 114 16.37 1.80 -12.56
CA TYR A 114 15.44 2.75 -13.20
C TYR A 114 15.26 4.00 -12.30
N PRO A 115 16.20 4.95 -12.30
CA PRO A 115 16.15 6.12 -11.42
C PRO A 115 14.91 6.99 -11.61
N ASP A 116 14.32 7.02 -12.81
CA ASP A 116 13.12 7.80 -13.11
C ASP A 116 11.81 7.11 -12.69
N LEU A 117 11.84 5.81 -12.39
CA LEU A 117 10.69 5.08 -11.87
C LEU A 117 10.36 5.57 -10.46
N VAL A 118 9.12 6.00 -10.23
CA VAL A 118 8.64 6.33 -8.89
C VAL A 118 8.13 5.05 -8.23
N ILE A 119 8.74 4.61 -7.13
CA ILE A 119 8.22 3.50 -6.32
C ILE A 119 7.60 4.06 -5.05
N LEU A 120 6.36 3.64 -4.76
CA LEU A 120 5.63 3.93 -3.53
C LEU A 120 5.34 2.61 -2.80
N GLY A 121 5.99 2.41 -1.66
CA GLY A 121 5.64 1.32 -0.74
C GLY A 121 4.54 1.76 0.22
N CYS A 122 3.46 1.01 0.27
CA CYS A 122 2.28 1.28 1.11
C CYS A 122 2.17 0.21 2.20
N PRO A 123 2.66 0.46 3.43
CA PRO A 123 2.57 -0.49 4.52
C PRO A 123 1.10 -0.88 4.80
N CYS A 124 0.82 -2.17 4.98
CA CYS A 124 -0.54 -2.66 5.21
C CYS A 124 -0.54 -3.86 6.17
N ASN A 125 -1.43 -3.83 7.17
CA ASN A 125 -1.49 -4.87 8.21
C ASN A 125 -2.58 -5.94 7.97
N GLN A 126 -3.30 -5.91 6.85
CA GLN A 126 -4.43 -6.80 6.59
C GLN A 126 -4.03 -8.27 6.34
N PHE A 127 -2.75 -8.50 6.02
CA PHE A 127 -2.25 -9.80 5.59
C PHE A 127 -1.45 -10.47 6.71
N GLY A 128 -2.15 -11.30 7.50
CA GLY A 128 -1.55 -12.07 8.60
C GLY A 128 -0.91 -11.20 9.69
N HIS A 129 -1.36 -9.95 9.85
CA HIS A 129 -0.82 -8.97 10.80
C HIS A 129 0.71 -8.80 10.70
N GLN A 130 1.22 -8.73 9.47
CA GLN A 130 2.64 -8.65 9.17
C GLN A 130 3.17 -7.20 9.13
N GLU A 131 2.38 -6.19 9.50
CA GLU A 131 2.83 -4.80 9.63
C GLU A 131 2.21 -4.13 10.86
N ASN A 132 2.53 -4.68 12.04
CA ASN A 132 2.02 -4.17 13.31
C ASN A 132 2.61 -2.79 13.68
N LEU A 133 3.81 -2.50 13.20
CA LEU A 133 4.55 -1.26 13.45
C LEU A 133 3.93 -0.03 12.78
N VAL A 134 4.29 1.16 13.23
CA VAL A 134 3.81 2.44 12.68
C VAL A 134 4.94 3.46 12.53
N GLY A 135 4.77 4.42 11.62
CA GLY A 135 5.70 5.55 11.45
C GLY A 135 7.16 5.13 11.34
N GLU A 136 8.01 5.71 12.18
CA GLU A 136 9.46 5.47 12.17
C GLU A 136 9.85 4.04 12.59
N GLU A 137 9.01 3.34 13.35
CA GLU A 137 9.28 1.95 13.74
C GLU A 137 9.39 1.01 12.53
N ILE A 138 8.64 1.30 11.45
CA ILE A 138 8.74 0.55 10.20
C ILE A 138 10.15 0.69 9.62
N LEU A 139 10.69 1.91 9.55
CA LEU A 139 12.05 2.15 9.06
C LEU A 139 13.10 1.48 9.95
N MET A 140 12.92 1.54 11.27
CA MET A 140 13.82 0.88 12.23
C MET A 140 13.80 -0.64 12.06
N SER A 141 12.63 -1.25 11.88
CA SER A 141 12.52 -2.69 11.63
C SER A 141 13.18 -3.11 10.32
N LEU A 142 12.96 -2.36 9.24
CA LEU A 142 13.62 -2.63 7.96
C LEU A 142 15.15 -2.57 8.07
N ARG A 143 15.66 -1.58 8.82
CA ARG A 143 17.10 -1.36 9.00
C ARG A 143 17.77 -2.39 9.92
N HIS A 144 17.11 -2.76 11.00
CA HIS A 144 17.73 -3.50 12.10
C HIS A 144 17.27 -4.95 12.23
N ILE A 145 16.06 -5.28 11.75
CA ILE A 145 15.43 -6.59 11.95
C ILE A 145 15.31 -7.36 10.64
N ARG A 146 14.53 -6.84 9.68
CA ARG A 146 14.30 -7.50 8.39
C ARG A 146 13.89 -6.47 7.33
N PRO A 147 14.68 -6.25 6.25
CA PRO A 147 15.85 -7.01 5.83
C PRO A 147 17.03 -7.02 6.81
N GLY A 148 17.16 -6.00 7.66
CA GLY A 148 18.27 -5.88 8.60
C GLY A 148 19.55 -5.39 7.90
N ASN A 149 20.70 -5.60 8.55
CA ASN A 149 22.03 -5.25 8.02
C ASN A 149 22.16 -3.79 7.52
N GLY A 150 21.47 -2.85 8.16
CA GLY A 150 21.55 -1.44 7.78
C GLY A 150 20.78 -1.10 6.50
N TYR A 151 19.88 -1.98 6.04
CA TYR A 151 19.04 -1.73 4.88
C TYR A 151 18.23 -0.43 5.04
N VAL A 152 18.17 0.36 3.97
CA VAL A 152 17.33 1.56 3.88
C VAL A 152 16.62 1.54 2.53
N PRO A 153 15.28 1.71 2.47
CA PRO A 153 14.58 1.82 1.20
C PRO A 153 15.03 3.08 0.45
N ASN A 154 15.39 2.94 -0.83
CA ASN A 154 15.77 4.07 -1.70
C ASN A 154 14.54 4.65 -2.46
N PHE A 155 13.35 4.35 -1.96
CA PHE A 155 12.05 4.74 -2.49
C PHE A 155 11.13 5.23 -1.36
N ARG A 156 10.01 5.87 -1.71
CA ARG A 156 9.13 6.50 -0.71
C ARG A 156 8.21 5.46 -0.07
N LEU A 157 8.00 5.61 1.23
CA LEU A 157 6.97 4.88 1.98
C LEU A 157 5.84 5.84 2.36
N THR A 158 4.61 5.35 2.34
CA THR A 158 3.43 6.07 2.83
C THR A 158 3.16 5.72 4.29
N GLU A 159 2.27 6.47 4.95
CA GLU A 159 1.63 5.98 6.17
C GLU A 159 0.94 4.63 5.92
N LYS A 160 0.79 3.86 7.01
CA LYS A 160 0.09 2.59 6.99
C LYS A 160 -1.38 2.79 6.60
N LEU A 161 -1.87 1.97 5.69
CA LEU A 161 -3.22 2.06 5.15
C LEU A 161 -3.85 0.68 4.94
N GLU A 162 -5.15 0.67 4.67
CA GLU A 162 -5.88 -0.52 4.22
C GLU A 162 -5.97 -0.57 2.69
N VAL A 163 -5.91 -1.77 2.13
CA VAL A 163 -5.99 -2.00 0.67
C VAL A 163 -7.26 -2.76 0.27
N ASN A 164 -7.90 -3.44 1.22
CA ASN A 164 -9.13 -4.21 1.07
C ASN A 164 -10.21 -3.76 2.05
N GLY A 165 -11.46 -4.19 1.81
CA GLY A 165 -12.60 -3.83 2.65
C GLY A 165 -13.09 -2.39 2.49
N ALA A 166 -14.05 -2.00 3.34
CA ALA A 166 -14.75 -0.72 3.26
C ALA A 166 -13.83 0.49 3.49
N ASN A 167 -12.78 0.31 4.28
CA ASN A 167 -11.81 1.36 4.60
C ASN A 167 -10.59 1.36 3.67
N ALA A 168 -10.61 0.56 2.60
CA ALA A 168 -9.53 0.54 1.62
C ALA A 168 -9.27 1.94 1.06
N HIS A 169 -7.99 2.33 1.02
CA HIS A 169 -7.57 3.60 0.46
C HIS A 169 -8.07 3.74 -0.98
N ALA A 170 -8.57 4.93 -1.35
CA ALA A 170 -9.24 5.17 -2.63
C ALA A 170 -8.40 4.78 -3.85
N VAL A 171 -7.07 4.94 -3.76
CA VAL A 171 -6.12 4.48 -4.81
C VAL A 171 -6.21 2.97 -5.02
N PHE A 172 -6.23 2.16 -3.96
CA PHE A 172 -6.32 0.70 -4.10
C PHE A 172 -7.69 0.26 -4.61
N ASN A 173 -8.78 0.95 -4.24
CA ASN A 173 -10.09 0.71 -4.84
C ASN A 173 -10.08 0.99 -6.35
N PHE A 174 -9.50 2.11 -6.77
CA PHE A 174 -9.33 2.45 -8.17
C PHE A 174 -8.48 1.40 -8.91
N LEU A 175 -7.32 1.04 -8.37
CA LEU A 175 -6.41 0.06 -8.98
C LEU A 175 -7.03 -1.33 -9.09
N LYS A 176 -7.75 -1.81 -8.07
CA LYS A 176 -8.48 -3.09 -8.12
C LYS A 176 -9.61 -3.09 -9.15
N LEU A 177 -10.29 -1.96 -9.35
CA LEU A 177 -11.32 -1.83 -10.37
C LEU A 177 -10.72 -1.78 -11.78
N SER A 178 -9.57 -1.14 -11.96
CA SER A 178 -8.87 -1.07 -13.26
C SER A 178 -8.13 -2.35 -13.62
N LEU A 179 -7.60 -3.07 -12.63
CA LEU A 179 -6.79 -4.27 -12.80
C LEU A 179 -7.24 -5.33 -11.77
N PRO A 180 -8.37 -6.01 -12.01
CA PRO A 180 -8.99 -6.90 -11.03
C PRO A 180 -8.15 -8.14 -10.73
N TYR A 181 -7.27 -8.56 -11.64
CA TYR A 181 -6.48 -9.78 -11.49
C TYR A 181 -4.99 -9.53 -11.82
N PRO A 182 -4.06 -10.16 -11.09
CA PRO A 182 -2.65 -10.19 -11.48
C PRO A 182 -2.45 -10.82 -12.86
N SER A 183 -1.51 -10.30 -13.65
CA SER A 183 -1.24 -10.80 -15.00
C SER A 183 -0.38 -12.06 -15.04
N ASP A 184 0.36 -12.34 -13.97
CA ASP A 184 1.32 -13.46 -13.88
C ASP A 184 0.75 -14.72 -13.20
N ARG A 185 -0.51 -14.68 -12.77
CA ARG A 185 -1.19 -15.82 -12.14
C ARG A 185 -2.65 -15.89 -12.54
N THR A 186 -3.16 -17.12 -12.65
CA THR A 186 -4.58 -17.36 -12.85
C THR A 186 -5.33 -17.36 -11.52
N LEU A 187 -6.66 -17.19 -11.58
CA LEU A 187 -7.52 -17.34 -10.40
C LEU A 187 -7.41 -18.72 -9.75
N MET A 188 -7.19 -19.79 -10.54
CA MET A 188 -6.98 -21.12 -9.99
C MET A 188 -5.67 -21.22 -9.21
N ASP A 189 -4.60 -20.54 -9.66
CA ASP A 189 -3.32 -20.51 -8.96
C ASP A 189 -3.40 -19.81 -7.60
N GLU A 190 -4.27 -18.80 -7.47
CA GLU A 190 -4.53 -18.05 -6.23
C GLU A 190 -5.35 -18.89 -5.24
N MET A 191 -6.43 -19.52 -5.70
CA MET A 191 -7.32 -20.34 -4.86
C MET A 191 -6.64 -21.64 -4.40
N SER A 192 -5.71 -22.16 -5.19
CA SER A 192 -5.03 -23.44 -4.92
C SER A 192 -3.67 -23.26 -4.23
N ALA A 193 -3.20 -22.01 -4.01
CA ALA A 193 -1.89 -21.77 -3.40
C ALA A 193 -1.88 -22.18 -1.91
N PRO A 194 -1.04 -23.14 -1.51
CA PRO A 194 -0.83 -23.45 -0.10
C PRO A 194 -0.34 -22.19 0.62
N GLY A 195 -1.10 -21.73 1.60
CA GLY A 195 -0.76 -20.55 2.37
C GLY A 195 -1.15 -19.20 1.74
N GLY A 196 -1.97 -19.17 0.69
CA GLY A 196 -2.63 -17.93 0.24
C GLY A 196 -3.65 -17.38 1.25
N VAL A 197 -4.13 -16.14 1.07
CA VAL A 197 -5.18 -15.61 1.96
C VAL A 197 -6.49 -16.33 1.76
N PHE A 198 -6.86 -16.62 0.51
CA PHE A 198 -8.11 -17.31 0.21
C PHE A 198 -8.06 -18.81 0.53
N SER A 199 -6.89 -19.35 0.94
CA SER A 199 -6.78 -20.76 1.31
C SER A 199 -7.40 -21.07 2.67
N HIS A 200 -7.67 -20.06 3.50
CA HIS A 200 -8.32 -20.27 4.80
C HIS A 200 -9.12 -19.02 5.22
N PRO A 201 -10.44 -19.15 5.49
CA PRO A 201 -11.32 -17.99 5.70
C PRO A 201 -10.90 -17.12 6.89
N MET A 202 -10.28 -17.70 7.93
CA MET A 202 -9.77 -16.93 9.09
C MET A 202 -8.63 -15.97 8.76
N ARG A 203 -8.06 -16.03 7.55
CA ARG A 203 -7.03 -15.08 7.09
C ARG A 203 -7.63 -13.83 6.46
N ILE A 204 -8.92 -13.81 6.18
CA ILE A 204 -9.65 -12.67 5.62
C ILE A 204 -10.27 -11.92 6.79
N ILE A 205 -9.70 -10.77 7.13
CA ILE A 205 -10.11 -9.97 8.29
C ILE A 205 -10.77 -8.65 7.88
N TRP A 206 -11.11 -8.49 6.60
CA TRP A 206 -11.74 -7.30 6.04
C TRP A 206 -13.12 -7.61 5.50
N MET A 207 -13.96 -6.57 5.41
CA MET A 207 -15.30 -6.63 4.83
C MET A 207 -15.63 -5.28 4.16
N PRO A 208 -16.37 -5.25 3.03
CA PRO A 208 -16.77 -6.41 2.21
C PRO A 208 -15.57 -7.10 1.56
N VAL A 209 -15.72 -8.39 1.26
CA VAL A 209 -14.77 -9.16 0.47
C VAL A 209 -15.14 -9.04 -1.01
N SER A 210 -14.15 -8.81 -1.87
CA SER A 210 -14.29 -8.69 -3.32
C SER A 210 -13.37 -9.65 -4.05
N ARG A 211 -13.77 -10.10 -5.25
CA ARG A 211 -12.92 -10.95 -6.12
C ARG A 211 -11.66 -10.25 -6.59
N ALA A 212 -11.66 -8.91 -6.60
CA ALA A 212 -10.51 -8.11 -7.01
C ALA A 212 -9.56 -7.78 -5.85
N ASP A 213 -9.86 -8.21 -4.62
CA ASP A 213 -9.06 -7.92 -3.45
C ASP A 213 -7.60 -8.35 -3.62
N LEU A 214 -6.70 -7.62 -2.98
CA LEU A 214 -5.31 -8.04 -2.87
C LEU A 214 -5.26 -9.31 -2.03
N SER A 215 -4.44 -10.27 -2.44
CA SER A 215 -4.35 -11.60 -1.84
C SER A 215 -3.19 -11.74 -0.86
N TRP A 216 -2.17 -10.88 -0.90
CA TRP A 216 -1.09 -10.86 0.09
C TRP A 216 -0.26 -9.58 0.06
N ASN A 217 0.74 -9.54 0.94
CA ASN A 217 1.84 -8.56 0.90
C ASN A 217 2.64 -8.66 -0.40
N PHE A 218 3.13 -7.53 -0.90
CA PHE A 218 3.95 -7.38 -2.10
C PHE A 218 3.22 -7.63 -3.42
N GLU A 219 1.93 -7.35 -3.53
CA GLU A 219 1.35 -7.11 -4.86
C GLU A 219 1.82 -5.77 -5.41
N LYS A 220 1.96 -5.69 -6.73
CA LYS A 220 2.47 -4.49 -7.40
C LYS A 220 1.51 -4.03 -8.49
N PHE A 221 1.38 -2.73 -8.64
CA PHE A 221 0.66 -2.09 -9.74
C PHE A 221 1.61 -1.16 -10.48
N LEU A 222 1.79 -1.40 -11.78
CA LEU A 222 2.54 -0.52 -12.66
C LEU A 222 1.57 0.44 -13.35
N ILE A 223 1.88 1.73 -13.27
CA ILE A 223 1.09 2.82 -13.82
C ILE A 223 1.95 3.59 -14.83
N GLY A 224 1.33 3.93 -15.95
CA GLY A 224 1.96 4.66 -17.05
C GLY A 224 2.21 6.14 -16.74
N PRO A 225 2.96 6.85 -17.59
CA PRO A 225 3.26 8.28 -17.43
C PRO A 225 2.02 9.17 -17.52
N ASP A 226 0.95 8.68 -18.14
CA ASP A 226 -0.36 9.31 -18.24
C ASP A 226 -1.23 9.10 -16.98
N GLY A 227 -0.74 8.32 -16.01
CA GLY A 227 -1.44 7.99 -14.78
C GLY A 227 -2.47 6.86 -14.94
N VAL A 228 -2.46 6.14 -16.08
CA VAL A 228 -3.36 5.01 -16.33
C VAL A 228 -2.71 3.70 -15.86
N PRO A 229 -3.41 2.85 -15.08
CA PRO A 229 -2.88 1.55 -14.67
C PRO A 229 -2.59 0.65 -15.89
N LEU A 230 -1.40 0.06 -15.94
CA LEU A 230 -0.93 -0.77 -17.06
C LEU A 230 -0.97 -2.26 -16.72
N ARG A 231 -0.52 -2.64 -15.51
CA ARG A 231 -0.40 -4.04 -15.11
C ARG A 231 -0.40 -4.24 -13.60
N ARG A 232 -0.98 -5.35 -13.15
CA ARG A 232 -0.97 -5.82 -11.76
C ARG A 232 -0.15 -7.11 -11.69
N TYR A 233 0.67 -7.24 -10.65
CA TYR A 233 1.54 -8.39 -10.43
C TYR A 233 1.25 -9.02 -9.08
N SER A 234 1.27 -10.34 -9.03
CA SER A 234 1.00 -11.13 -7.84
C SER A 234 2.08 -10.94 -6.76
N PRO A 235 1.83 -11.35 -5.51
CA PRO A 235 2.81 -11.29 -4.43
C PRO A 235 4.16 -11.92 -4.80
N LYS A 236 4.12 -13.02 -5.55
CA LYS A 236 5.29 -13.83 -5.90
C LYS A 236 5.98 -13.39 -7.19
N ALA A 237 5.37 -12.47 -7.96
CA ALA A 237 5.95 -11.93 -9.17
C ALA A 237 7.32 -11.30 -8.87
N ASP A 238 8.31 -11.69 -9.67
CA ASP A 238 9.67 -11.17 -9.56
C ASP A 238 9.78 -9.79 -10.22
N CYS A 239 10.59 -8.89 -9.65
CA CYS A 239 10.80 -7.56 -10.22
C CYS A 239 11.41 -7.59 -11.63
N LYS A 240 11.98 -8.73 -12.06
CA LYS A 240 12.39 -8.96 -13.46
C LYS A 240 11.26 -8.75 -14.46
N LEU A 241 10.04 -9.20 -14.15
CA LEU A 241 8.87 -9.00 -15.03
C LEU A 241 8.52 -7.52 -15.16
N ILE A 242 8.65 -6.77 -14.06
CA ILE A 242 8.44 -5.32 -14.05
C ILE A 242 9.52 -4.63 -14.89
N ALA A 243 10.78 -5.03 -14.75
CA ALA A 243 11.89 -4.51 -15.56
C ALA A 243 11.72 -4.79 -17.07
N GLU A 244 11.20 -5.96 -17.45
CA GLU A 244 10.84 -6.29 -18.82
C GLU A 244 9.75 -5.36 -19.37
N ASP A 245 8.69 -5.12 -18.59
CA ASP A 245 7.61 -4.21 -18.97
C ASP A 245 8.09 -2.76 -19.08
N LEU A 246 8.99 -2.31 -18.19
CA LEU A 246 9.63 -1.00 -18.28
C LEU A 246 10.48 -0.87 -19.55
N ARG A 247 11.26 -1.91 -19.91
CA ARG A 247 12.04 -1.92 -21.16
C ARG A 247 11.14 -1.89 -22.39
N ALA A 248 10.09 -2.70 -22.41
CA ALA A 248 9.12 -2.72 -23.51
C ALA A 248 8.43 -1.36 -23.67
N PHE A 249 8.10 -0.70 -22.56
CA PHE A 249 7.53 0.65 -22.59
C PHE A 249 8.50 1.67 -23.19
N SER A 250 9.75 1.70 -22.72
CA SER A 250 10.78 2.60 -23.27
C SER A 250 11.08 2.34 -24.76
N ALA A 251 10.93 1.08 -25.22
CA ALA A 251 11.11 0.71 -26.62
C ALA A 251 9.88 0.98 -27.51
N GLY A 252 8.75 1.44 -26.94
CA GLY A 252 7.50 1.63 -27.67
C GLY A 252 6.83 0.32 -28.12
N THR A 253 7.28 -0.82 -27.59
CA THR A 253 6.76 -2.17 -27.93
C THR A 253 5.80 -2.71 -26.89
N TYR A 254 5.48 -1.93 -25.85
CA TYR A 254 4.54 -2.32 -24.82
C TYR A 254 3.12 -2.48 -25.40
N THR A 255 2.63 -3.71 -25.45
CA THR A 255 1.34 -4.01 -26.08
C THR A 255 0.13 -3.81 -25.18
N GLY A 256 0.32 -3.45 -23.90
CA GLY A 256 -0.78 -3.18 -22.96
C GLY A 256 -1.67 -4.39 -22.70
N GLY A 257 -1.69 -4.89 -21.47
CA GLY A 257 -2.73 -5.82 -21.02
C GLY A 257 -4.07 -5.08 -20.86
N THR A 258 -4.62 -4.50 -21.93
CA THR A 258 -5.97 -3.90 -21.91
C THR A 258 -6.99 -5.02 -22.01
N GLY A 259 -7.10 -5.79 -20.92
CA GLY A 259 -8.31 -6.54 -20.63
C GLY A 259 -9.39 -5.52 -20.24
N LEU A 260 -10.38 -5.40 -21.14
CA LEU A 260 -11.70 -4.77 -21.02
C LEU A 260 -12.11 -4.22 -19.64
#